data_AF-A0A1V6LNA7-F1
#
_entry.id   AF-A0A1V6LNA7-F1
#
_cell.length_a   1.000
_cell.length_b   1.000
_cell.length_c   1.000
_cell.angle_alpha   90.00
_cell.angle_beta   90.00
_cell.angle_gamma   90.00
#
_symmetry.space_group_name_H-M   'P 1'
#
loop_
_entity.id
_entity.type
_entity.pdbx_description
1 polymer ?
#
loop_
_entity_poly.entity_id
_entity_poly.type
_entity_poly.pdbx_seq_one_letter_code
_entity_poly.pdbx_strand_id
1 'polypeptide(L)'
;MSYSSSIEKGVFIENTIRITEDYDGDGISDNHDVDIDGDGITNIMEDRNEDGDNCYWTYPSDTDGDGIPDYIDIDSDNDGILDNLESQNWHYYFAPSGVDKNANGLDDVYERNGLFGIIPDDSRDRDGIPNQLDLDSDNDGIPDNVEAQATNGYIKPSGVDLDNDGLDDSYEGIGNSGLTPVNTDGLWKPDYLDYDSDEDGVPDSNEGHDFDYDGEPDNTYTGVDTDNDGLDDGYEGSDVDDGYDVNDEIEDPANDLPDTDGTEDVNYRDLDDDGDGIDTPDEDANGDGDPTNDDTDQDGTPDYLDPDNGPDTDG
;
A
#
# COMPACT_ATOMS: atom_id res chain seq x y z
N MET A 1 23.19 -5.23 69.85
CA MET A 1 21.77 -5.65 69.91
C MET A 1 21.07 -4.90 68.82
N SER A 2 20.78 -5.59 67.72
CA SER A 2 20.14 -5.03 66.52
C SER A 2 18.70 -4.64 66.84
N TYR A 3 18.30 -3.43 66.47
CA TYR A 3 16.89 -3.07 66.40
C TYR A 3 16.44 -3.29 64.95
N SER A 4 15.65 -4.35 64.74
CA SER A 4 14.80 -4.47 63.55
C SER A 4 13.54 -3.64 63.79
N SER A 5 13.26 -2.70 62.90
CA SER A 5 11.96 -2.02 62.81
C SER A 5 11.52 -2.16 61.36
N SER A 6 10.66 -3.15 61.15
CA SER A 6 9.92 -3.41 59.92
C SER A 6 9.15 -2.16 59.48
N ILE A 7 9.51 -1.63 58.32
CA ILE A 7 8.71 -0.62 57.62
C ILE A 7 7.58 -1.39 56.93
N GLU A 8 6.35 -1.19 57.42
CA GLU A 8 5.14 -1.55 56.69
C GLU A 8 5.20 -0.87 55.31
N LYS A 9 5.10 -1.68 54.25
CA LYS A 9 4.78 -1.16 52.92
C LYS A 9 3.38 -0.55 53.01
N GLY A 10 3.34 0.77 53.18
CA GLY A 10 2.14 1.56 52.96
C GLY A 10 1.68 1.30 51.52
N VAL A 11 0.48 0.74 51.41
CA VAL A 11 -0.27 0.68 50.17
C VAL A 11 -0.54 2.14 49.78
N PHE A 12 0.19 2.65 48.79
CA PHE A 12 -0.24 3.85 48.07
C PHE A 12 -1.28 3.38 47.07
N ILE A 13 -2.55 3.48 47.48
CA ILE A 13 -3.68 3.51 46.58
C ILE A 13 -3.68 4.94 46.03
N GLU A 14 -3.08 5.18 44.87
CA GLU A 14 -3.36 6.43 44.17
C GLU A 14 -4.77 6.33 43.61
N ASN A 15 -5.60 7.28 44.03
CA ASN A 15 -6.98 7.42 43.64
C ASN A 15 -7.07 7.57 42.12
N THR A 16 -7.75 6.60 41.52
CA THR A 16 -8.38 6.58 40.21
C THR A 16 -9.01 7.93 39.84
N ILE A 17 -8.36 8.67 38.96
CA ILE A 17 -9.06 9.37 37.89
C ILE A 17 -8.66 8.57 36.64
N ARG A 18 -9.49 7.60 36.26
CA ARG A 18 -9.53 7.18 34.85
C ARG A 18 -10.06 8.41 34.14
N ILE A 19 -9.16 9.25 33.65
CA ILE A 19 -9.49 10.00 32.44
C ILE A 19 -9.73 8.86 31.45
N THR A 20 -10.93 8.82 30.91
CA THR A 20 -11.24 8.00 29.75
C THR A 20 -10.11 8.20 28.75
N GLU A 21 -9.52 7.11 28.28
CA GLU A 21 -8.62 7.16 27.12
C GLU A 21 -9.45 7.74 25.94
N ASP A 22 -8.75 8.50 25.09
CA ASP A 22 -9.26 9.41 24.06
C ASP A 22 -8.09 9.53 23.06
N TYR A 23 -7.97 8.51 22.21
CA TYR A 23 -6.79 8.23 21.39
C TYR A 23 -6.56 9.29 20.31
N ASP A 24 -7.55 9.53 19.46
CA ASP A 24 -7.55 10.57 18.42
C ASP A 24 -7.68 12.02 18.99
N GLY A 25 -8.13 12.15 20.24
CA GLY A 25 -8.28 13.42 20.93
C GLY A 25 -9.45 14.28 20.44
N ASP A 26 -10.47 13.67 19.84
CA ASP A 26 -11.69 14.35 19.40
C ASP A 26 -12.60 14.80 20.58
N GLY A 27 -12.34 14.25 21.78
CA GLY A 27 -13.02 14.56 23.02
C GLY A 27 -14.21 13.65 23.34
N ILE A 28 -14.38 12.56 22.59
CA ILE A 28 -15.15 11.38 22.94
C ILE A 28 -14.22 10.52 23.81
N SER A 29 -14.36 9.22 23.83
CA SER A 29 -13.55 8.38 24.72
C SER A 29 -13.60 7.01 24.14
N ASP A 30 -12.49 6.29 24.08
CA ASP A 30 -12.37 5.03 23.32
C ASP A 30 -13.49 4.02 23.66
N ASN A 31 -13.96 4.01 24.90
CA ASN A 31 -15.02 3.10 25.33
C ASN A 31 -16.45 3.49 24.89
N HIS A 32 -16.61 4.65 24.28
CA HIS A 32 -17.83 5.20 23.66
C HIS A 32 -17.61 5.60 22.21
N ASP A 33 -16.37 5.54 21.75
CA ASP A 33 -15.96 5.84 20.40
C ASP A 33 -16.31 4.69 19.45
N VAL A 34 -16.65 5.03 18.22
CA VAL A 34 -16.90 4.05 17.15
C VAL A 34 -15.78 3.99 16.13
N ASP A 35 -14.80 4.89 16.22
CA ASP A 35 -13.72 5.17 15.27
C ASP A 35 -12.58 5.78 16.11
N ILE A 36 -11.71 4.93 16.69
CA ILE A 36 -10.84 5.33 17.82
C ILE A 36 -9.61 6.12 17.39
N ASP A 37 -9.06 5.82 16.22
CA ASP A 37 -8.00 6.58 15.55
C ASP A 37 -8.52 7.79 14.76
N GLY A 38 -9.82 7.82 14.46
CA GLY A 38 -10.45 8.93 13.77
C GLY A 38 -10.12 8.94 12.27
N ASP A 39 -9.75 7.79 11.72
CA ASP A 39 -9.43 7.62 10.30
C ASP A 39 -10.70 7.55 9.44
N GLY A 40 -11.88 7.36 10.04
CA GLY A 40 -13.17 7.35 9.36
C GLY A 40 -13.65 5.97 8.91
N ILE A 41 -12.82 4.94 9.00
CA ILE A 41 -13.25 3.55 9.14
C ILE A 41 -13.82 3.43 10.57
N THR A 42 -14.40 2.30 10.95
CA THR A 42 -15.05 2.21 12.28
C THR A 42 -14.58 0.94 12.88
N ASN A 43 -14.08 0.93 14.11
CA ASN A 43 -13.38 -0.21 14.75
C ASN A 43 -13.90 -1.63 14.44
N ILE A 44 -15.20 -1.79 14.17
CA ILE A 44 -15.85 -3.06 13.80
C ILE A 44 -15.54 -3.49 12.34
N MET A 45 -15.15 -2.57 11.48
CA MET A 45 -14.85 -2.75 10.06
C MET A 45 -13.37 -3.07 9.84
N GLU A 46 -12.45 -2.53 10.66
CA GLU A 46 -11.04 -2.97 10.66
C GLU A 46 -10.87 -4.38 11.26
N ASP A 47 -11.77 -4.81 12.14
CA ASP A 47 -11.75 -6.18 12.66
C ASP A 47 -12.22 -7.21 11.61
N ARG A 48 -11.25 -7.93 11.00
CA ARG A 48 -11.51 -9.07 10.08
C ARG A 48 -12.29 -10.21 10.76
N ASN A 49 -12.40 -10.21 12.09
CA ASN A 49 -13.21 -11.13 12.89
C ASN A 49 -12.83 -12.59 12.64
N GLU A 50 -11.53 -12.84 12.52
CA GLU A 50 -10.94 -14.17 12.29
C GLU A 50 -11.28 -15.15 13.42
N ASP A 51 -11.48 -14.65 14.64
CA ASP A 51 -11.85 -15.43 15.81
C ASP A 51 -13.37 -15.72 15.92
N GLY A 52 -14.18 -15.02 15.11
CA GLY A 52 -15.62 -15.19 14.97
C GLY A 52 -16.48 -14.65 16.12
N ASP A 53 -15.94 -13.77 16.97
CA ASP A 53 -16.67 -13.20 18.11
C ASP A 53 -17.33 -11.82 17.85
N ASN A 54 -16.97 -11.16 16.72
CA ASN A 54 -17.39 -9.84 16.24
C ASN A 54 -17.11 -8.75 17.28
N CYS A 55 -15.90 -8.75 17.81
CA CYS A 55 -15.51 -7.89 18.90
C CYS A 55 -14.06 -7.45 18.75
N TYR A 56 -13.88 -6.34 18.02
CA TYR A 56 -12.59 -5.70 17.75
C TYR A 56 -11.59 -5.69 18.92
N TRP A 57 -12.00 -5.49 20.17
CA TRP A 57 -11.05 -5.45 21.30
C TRP A 57 -10.48 -6.81 21.78
N THR A 58 -10.90 -7.95 21.20
CA THR A 58 -10.57 -9.30 21.70
C THR A 58 -9.96 -10.11 20.58
N TYR A 59 -8.63 -10.28 20.65
CA TYR A 59 -7.86 -10.81 19.52
C TYR A 59 -8.15 -9.98 18.25
N PRO A 60 -7.90 -8.65 18.31
CA PRO A 60 -8.01 -7.82 17.12
C PRO A 60 -7.10 -8.36 16.00
N SER A 61 -7.44 -8.00 14.76
CA SER A 61 -6.50 -7.99 13.65
C SER A 61 -5.32 -7.05 13.95
N ASP A 62 -4.20 -7.36 13.30
CA ASP A 62 -2.86 -6.76 13.42
C ASP A 62 -2.17 -7.20 12.14
N THR A 63 -2.46 -6.49 11.05
CA THR A 63 -2.21 -6.93 9.66
C THR A 63 -0.72 -7.02 9.37
N ASP A 64 0.02 -5.95 9.64
CA ASP A 64 1.48 -5.88 9.49
C ASP A 64 2.27 -6.57 10.64
N GLY A 65 1.61 -6.88 11.76
CA GLY A 65 2.19 -7.55 12.91
C GLY A 65 3.10 -6.68 13.77
N ASP A 66 3.01 -5.36 13.71
CA ASP A 66 3.83 -4.45 14.51
C ASP A 66 3.40 -4.40 16.00
N GLY A 67 2.19 -4.90 16.29
CA GLY A 67 1.59 -4.98 17.62
C GLY A 67 0.63 -3.84 17.96
N ILE A 68 0.32 -2.96 17.01
CA ILE A 68 -0.75 -1.98 16.98
C ILE A 68 -1.93 -2.62 16.25
N PRO A 69 -3.07 -2.81 16.92
CA PRO A 69 -4.25 -3.36 16.26
C PRO A 69 -4.79 -2.44 15.16
N ASP A 70 -5.21 -3.00 14.02
CA ASP A 70 -5.76 -2.27 12.86
C ASP A 70 -6.80 -1.19 13.24
N TYR A 71 -7.62 -1.42 14.27
CA TYR A 71 -8.67 -0.46 14.68
C TYR A 71 -8.18 0.81 15.42
N ILE A 72 -6.87 0.91 15.66
CA ILE A 72 -6.20 2.11 16.18
C ILE A 72 -4.93 2.44 15.39
N ASP A 73 -4.72 1.73 14.29
CA ASP A 73 -3.62 1.91 13.37
C ASP A 73 -4.10 2.83 12.24
N ILE A 74 -3.28 3.78 11.79
CA ILE A 74 -3.66 4.70 10.72
C ILE A 74 -3.10 4.31 9.34
N ASP A 75 -2.30 3.24 9.30
CA ASP A 75 -1.54 2.70 8.18
C ASP A 75 -1.34 1.18 8.45
N SER A 76 -2.44 0.42 8.37
CA SER A 76 -2.57 -0.94 8.93
C SER A 76 -1.68 -2.00 8.25
N ASP A 77 -1.25 -1.76 7.02
CA ASP A 77 -0.26 -2.55 6.28
C ASP A 77 1.14 -1.92 6.29
N ASN A 78 1.29 -0.73 6.89
CA ASN A 78 2.55 -0.02 7.09
C ASN A 78 3.28 0.32 5.77
N ASP A 79 2.51 0.45 4.69
CA ASP A 79 2.99 0.77 3.35
C ASP A 79 3.26 2.29 3.19
N GLY A 80 2.79 3.10 4.15
CA GLY A 80 2.98 4.53 4.22
C GLY A 80 1.88 5.35 3.56
N ILE A 81 0.96 4.72 2.84
CA ILE A 81 -0.35 5.27 2.50
C ILE A 81 -1.21 5.19 3.78
N LEU A 82 -2.27 6.00 3.86
CA LEU A 82 -3.10 6.00 5.07
C LEU A 82 -4.38 5.25 4.80
N ASP A 83 -4.88 4.49 5.78
CA ASP A 83 -6.11 3.71 5.70
C ASP A 83 -7.29 4.53 5.18
N ASN A 84 -7.42 5.78 5.66
CA ASN A 84 -8.43 6.73 5.20
C ASN A 84 -8.39 6.97 3.68
N LEU A 85 -7.19 7.03 3.09
CA LEU A 85 -6.96 7.28 1.67
C LEU A 85 -7.31 6.05 0.85
N GLU A 86 -6.82 4.88 1.24
CA GLU A 86 -6.95 3.62 0.49
C GLU A 86 -8.34 3.01 0.58
N SER A 87 -8.97 3.11 1.75
CA SER A 87 -10.34 2.64 1.95
C SER A 87 -11.39 3.44 1.16
N GLN A 88 -10.99 4.54 0.53
CA GLN A 88 -11.88 5.38 -0.26
C GLN A 88 -11.69 5.17 -1.74
N ASN A 89 -12.80 5.24 -2.47
CA ASN A 89 -12.70 5.30 -3.92
C ASN A 89 -11.93 6.55 -4.37
N TRP A 90 -10.77 6.33 -4.99
CA TRP A 90 -9.84 7.39 -5.39
C TRP A 90 -10.48 8.57 -6.15
N HIS A 91 -11.49 8.31 -7.00
CA HIS A 91 -12.17 9.37 -7.76
C HIS A 91 -12.92 10.38 -6.86
N TYR A 92 -13.26 9.99 -5.63
CA TYR A 92 -14.07 10.77 -4.71
C TYR A 92 -13.49 10.81 -3.29
N TYR A 93 -12.17 11.00 -3.15
CA TYR A 93 -11.57 11.19 -1.83
C TYR A 93 -12.26 12.32 -1.02
N PHE A 94 -12.68 11.99 0.20
CA PHE A 94 -13.22 12.92 1.17
C PHE A 94 -12.26 13.07 2.34
N ALA A 95 -11.62 14.24 2.44
CA ALA A 95 -10.82 14.59 3.61
C ALA A 95 -11.70 14.78 4.86
N PRO A 96 -11.14 14.55 6.08
CA PRO A 96 -11.85 14.76 7.33
C PRO A 96 -12.38 16.20 7.44
N SER A 97 -13.59 16.36 7.97
CA SER A 97 -14.22 17.70 8.10
C SER A 97 -14.01 18.35 9.47
N GLY A 98 -13.60 17.56 10.47
CA GLY A 98 -13.55 17.89 11.89
C GLY A 98 -14.93 18.13 12.49
N VAL A 99 -15.99 17.57 11.89
CA VAL A 99 -17.37 17.81 12.32
C VAL A 99 -18.03 16.50 12.69
N ASP A 100 -18.17 16.26 13.99
CA ASP A 100 -19.08 15.26 14.52
C ASP A 100 -20.27 15.97 15.21
N LYS A 101 -21.46 15.92 14.58
CA LYS A 101 -22.66 16.53 15.16
C LYS A 101 -23.33 15.64 16.20
N ASN A 102 -23.11 14.34 16.12
CA ASN A 102 -23.86 13.37 16.89
C ASN A 102 -23.08 12.87 18.12
N ALA A 103 -21.79 13.21 18.20
CA ALA A 103 -20.86 12.94 19.29
C ALA A 103 -20.63 11.44 19.49
N ASN A 104 -20.41 10.71 18.38
CA ASN A 104 -20.05 9.30 18.35
C ASN A 104 -18.59 9.02 18.01
N GLY A 105 -17.79 10.03 17.66
CA GLY A 105 -16.38 9.90 17.27
C GLY A 105 -16.17 10.01 15.77
N LEU A 106 -16.99 9.29 15.00
CA LEU A 106 -16.95 9.31 13.54
C LEU A 106 -17.30 10.68 12.92
N ASP A 107 -16.45 11.17 12.00
CA ASP A 107 -16.70 12.42 11.27
C ASP A 107 -17.95 12.33 10.36
N ASP A 108 -18.81 13.35 10.43
CA ASP A 108 -20.04 13.48 9.63
C ASP A 108 -19.80 13.35 8.10
N VAL A 109 -18.58 13.61 7.61
CA VAL A 109 -18.22 13.48 6.19
C VAL A 109 -18.27 12.02 5.72
N TYR A 110 -17.90 11.10 6.60
CA TYR A 110 -17.92 9.65 6.34
C TYR A 110 -19.29 9.04 6.61
N GLU A 111 -20.15 9.73 7.36
CA GLU A 111 -21.45 9.19 7.76
C GLU A 111 -22.49 9.09 6.62
N ARG A 112 -22.71 7.86 6.11
CA ARG A 112 -23.86 7.60 5.23
C ARG A 112 -25.15 7.37 6.02
N ASN A 113 -25.88 8.45 6.30
CA ASN A 113 -27.10 8.48 7.14
C ASN A 113 -26.84 8.33 8.66
N GLY A 114 -25.63 8.65 9.12
CA GLY A 114 -25.32 8.87 10.53
C GLY A 114 -24.85 7.67 11.33
N LEU A 115 -24.35 6.59 10.69
CA LEU A 115 -23.85 5.36 11.36
C LEU A 115 -22.96 4.45 10.49
N PHE A 116 -22.73 4.77 9.22
CA PHE A 116 -21.85 3.96 8.36
C PHE A 116 -20.65 4.85 8.07
N GLY A 117 -19.47 4.50 8.59
CA GLY A 117 -18.20 5.12 8.20
C GLY A 117 -17.80 4.72 6.78
N ILE A 118 -16.51 4.81 6.50
CA ILE A 118 -15.92 4.30 5.26
C ILE A 118 -16.17 2.79 5.18
N ILE A 119 -16.43 2.31 3.96
CA ILE A 119 -16.45 0.89 3.67
C ILE A 119 -15.15 0.67 2.91
N PRO A 120 -14.19 -0.09 3.45
CA PRO A 120 -12.93 -0.42 2.79
C PRO A 120 -13.13 -0.77 1.32
N ASP A 121 -12.31 -0.19 0.45
CA ASP A 121 -12.32 -0.48 -0.98
C ASP A 121 -11.54 -1.78 -1.21
N ASP A 122 -12.03 -2.58 -2.13
CA ASP A 122 -11.49 -3.88 -2.60
C ASP A 122 -12.07 -4.03 -4.02
N SER A 123 -12.02 -2.94 -4.78
CA SER A 123 -12.73 -2.89 -6.08
C SER A 123 -11.79 -3.08 -7.25
N ARG A 124 -10.49 -2.96 -6.99
CA ARG A 124 -9.41 -2.91 -7.94
C ARG A 124 -9.18 -4.27 -8.58
N ASP A 125 -8.91 -5.27 -7.76
CA ASP A 125 -8.48 -6.62 -8.11
C ASP A 125 -9.51 -7.67 -7.61
N ARG A 126 -10.17 -7.43 -6.47
CA ARG A 126 -11.27 -8.21 -5.87
C ARG A 126 -10.87 -9.59 -5.39
N ASP A 127 -9.69 -9.71 -4.82
CA ASP A 127 -9.21 -10.93 -4.20
C ASP A 127 -9.87 -11.19 -2.81
N GLY A 128 -10.43 -10.13 -2.20
CA GLY A 128 -11.09 -10.17 -0.91
C GLY A 128 -10.29 -9.57 0.25
N ILE A 129 -9.11 -9.01 -0.02
CA ILE A 129 -8.30 -8.19 0.87
C ILE A 129 -8.59 -6.72 0.51
N PRO A 130 -9.08 -5.90 1.46
CA PRO A 130 -9.24 -4.48 1.20
C PRO A 130 -7.89 -3.77 1.09
N ASN A 131 -7.84 -2.75 0.22
CA ASN A 131 -6.62 -2.02 -0.15
C ASN A 131 -5.75 -1.61 1.04
N GLN A 132 -6.32 -1.08 2.13
CA GLN A 132 -5.56 -0.65 3.32
C GLN A 132 -5.03 -1.79 4.20
N LEU A 133 -5.08 -3.02 3.71
CA LEU A 133 -4.56 -4.22 4.36
C LEU A 133 -3.83 -5.11 3.36
N ASP A 134 -3.59 -4.59 2.15
CA ASP A 134 -3.15 -5.33 0.97
C ASP A 134 -1.78 -4.82 0.56
N LEU A 135 -0.81 -5.72 0.42
CA LEU A 135 0.54 -5.34 0.06
C LEU A 135 0.68 -4.93 -1.41
N ASP A 136 -0.19 -5.47 -2.27
CA ASP A 136 -0.22 -5.25 -3.71
C ASP A 136 -1.69 -5.10 -4.14
N SER A 137 -2.21 -3.90 -3.89
CA SER A 137 -3.61 -3.52 -4.04
C SER A 137 -4.20 -3.78 -5.42
N ASP A 138 -3.34 -3.98 -6.42
CA ASP A 138 -3.79 -4.28 -7.76
C ASP A 138 -3.41 -5.64 -8.34
N ASN A 139 -2.53 -6.38 -7.67
CA ASN A 139 -2.10 -7.73 -7.98
C ASN A 139 -1.22 -7.82 -9.24
N ASP A 140 -0.37 -6.82 -9.44
CA ASP A 140 0.59 -6.80 -10.54
C ASP A 140 1.98 -7.35 -10.16
N GLY A 141 2.28 -7.46 -8.87
CA GLY A 141 3.52 -7.98 -8.30
C GLY A 141 4.51 -6.92 -7.81
N ILE A 142 4.15 -5.64 -7.82
CA ILE A 142 4.93 -4.53 -7.27
C ILE A 142 4.22 -4.03 -6.00
N PRO A 143 4.88 -4.00 -4.83
CA PRO A 143 4.22 -3.57 -3.60
C PRO A 143 3.78 -2.11 -3.58
N ASP A 144 2.66 -1.82 -2.93
CA ASP A 144 2.04 -0.49 -2.86
C ASP A 144 3.01 0.58 -2.32
N ASN A 145 3.85 0.22 -1.33
CA ASN A 145 4.89 1.10 -0.79
C ASN A 145 5.88 1.58 -1.88
N VAL A 146 6.24 0.69 -2.80
CA VAL A 146 7.15 0.94 -3.92
C VAL A 146 6.46 1.84 -4.94
N GLU A 147 5.21 1.54 -5.26
CA GLU A 147 4.42 2.25 -6.26
C GLU A 147 3.90 3.61 -5.78
N ALA A 148 3.68 3.80 -4.48
CA ALA A 148 3.27 5.08 -3.92
C ALA A 148 4.38 6.15 -4.01
N GLN A 149 5.62 5.75 -4.33
CA GLN A 149 6.79 6.60 -4.30
C GLN A 149 7.47 6.72 -5.67
N ALA A 150 8.14 7.85 -5.90
CA ALA A 150 9.01 7.97 -7.07
C ALA A 150 10.28 7.15 -6.88
N THR A 151 10.68 6.41 -7.91
CA THR A 151 11.90 5.59 -7.93
C THR A 151 13.13 6.38 -7.49
N ASN A 152 13.34 7.56 -8.10
CA ASN A 152 14.39 8.46 -7.63
C ASN A 152 14.03 9.09 -6.29
N GLY A 153 14.73 8.63 -5.25
CA GLY A 153 14.60 9.15 -3.89
C GLY A 153 13.65 8.35 -3.01
N TYR A 154 13.29 7.14 -3.45
CA TYR A 154 12.59 6.12 -2.68
C TYR A 154 13.04 6.07 -1.22
N ILE A 155 12.07 6.00 -0.31
CA ILE A 155 12.26 5.96 1.13
C ILE A 155 11.69 4.64 1.62
N LYS A 156 12.58 3.74 2.07
CA LYS A 156 12.20 2.51 2.75
C LYS A 156 11.58 2.74 4.13
N PRO A 157 10.72 1.84 4.62
CA PRO A 157 10.26 1.83 6.01
C PRO A 157 11.46 1.76 6.97
N SER A 158 11.35 2.45 8.11
CA SER A 158 12.42 2.46 9.12
C SER A 158 12.28 1.35 10.17
N GLY A 159 11.09 0.76 10.28
CA GLY A 159 10.65 -0.14 11.35
C GLY A 159 10.56 0.56 12.70
N VAL A 160 10.30 1.87 12.71
CA VAL A 160 10.24 2.69 13.92
C VAL A 160 8.99 3.54 13.89
N ASP A 161 8.12 3.32 14.87
CA ASP A 161 7.03 4.22 15.22
C ASP A 161 7.26 4.73 16.66
N LEU A 162 7.55 6.03 16.81
CA LEU A 162 7.76 6.66 18.12
C LEU A 162 6.46 7.08 18.82
N ASP A 163 5.41 7.33 18.05
CA ASP A 163 4.10 7.83 18.47
C ASP A 163 3.23 6.67 18.96
N ASN A 164 3.44 5.48 18.37
CA ASN A 164 2.58 4.30 18.46
C ASN A 164 1.21 4.64 17.86
N ASP A 165 1.21 5.24 16.67
CA ASP A 165 0.00 5.51 15.89
C ASP A 165 -0.13 4.65 14.64
N GLY A 166 0.84 3.77 14.37
CA GLY A 166 0.82 2.82 13.26
C GLY A 166 1.71 3.21 12.09
N LEU A 167 1.82 4.51 11.82
CA LEU A 167 2.57 5.04 10.69
C LEU A 167 4.08 5.07 10.98
N ASP A 168 4.89 4.47 10.09
CA ASP A 168 6.35 4.51 10.23
C ASP A 168 6.91 5.96 10.25
N ASP A 169 7.89 6.22 11.13
CA ASP A 169 8.60 7.51 11.29
C ASP A 169 9.16 8.06 9.95
N SER A 170 9.42 7.19 8.95
CA SER A 170 9.82 7.57 7.59
C SER A 170 8.73 8.33 6.83
N TYR A 171 7.45 8.07 7.11
CA TYR A 171 6.29 8.51 6.34
C TYR A 171 5.45 9.58 7.05
N GLU A 172 5.69 9.80 8.33
CA GLU A 172 5.12 10.86 9.18
C GLU A 172 4.91 12.25 8.53
N GLY A 173 5.90 12.72 7.78
CA GLY A 173 5.84 14.04 7.15
C GLY A 173 5.61 15.18 8.16
N ILE A 174 4.51 15.94 8.02
CA ILE A 174 4.10 16.97 8.99
C ILE A 174 2.76 16.57 9.60
N GLY A 175 2.81 15.86 10.72
CA GLY A 175 1.63 15.43 11.48
C GLY A 175 0.88 14.34 10.75
N ASN A 176 1.55 13.19 10.59
CA ASN A 176 0.99 11.95 10.11
C ASN A 176 0.37 12.12 8.71
N SER A 177 1.16 12.67 7.79
CA SER A 177 0.67 12.97 6.44
C SER A 177 0.69 11.78 5.49
N GLY A 178 1.41 10.72 5.86
CA GLY A 178 1.73 9.59 4.99
C GLY A 178 2.45 10.02 3.71
N LEU A 179 2.51 9.07 2.78
CA LEU A 179 2.91 9.24 1.41
C LEU A 179 1.83 9.98 0.62
N THR A 180 2.25 10.66 -0.44
CA THR A 180 1.34 11.13 -1.48
C THR A 180 1.59 10.25 -2.69
N PRO A 181 0.69 9.29 -2.99
CA PRO A 181 0.92 8.32 -4.05
C PRO A 181 1.28 8.97 -5.39
N VAL A 182 2.23 8.36 -6.09
CA VAL A 182 2.58 8.74 -7.47
C VAL A 182 1.40 8.38 -8.40
N ASN A 183 1.31 9.15 -9.49
CA ASN A 183 0.38 8.93 -10.59
C ASN A 183 1.15 9.35 -11.84
N THR A 184 1.79 8.38 -12.48
CA THR A 184 2.81 8.58 -13.51
C THR A 184 2.19 9.17 -14.79
N ASP A 185 1.11 8.57 -15.27
CA ASP A 185 0.36 9.01 -16.45
C ASP A 185 -0.43 10.34 -16.30
N GLY A 186 -0.65 10.81 -15.07
CA GLY A 186 -1.49 11.98 -14.81
C GLY A 186 -3.01 11.72 -14.96
N LEU A 187 -3.47 10.48 -15.17
CA LEU A 187 -4.88 10.14 -15.36
C LEU A 187 -5.59 9.94 -14.02
N TRP A 188 -6.28 8.82 -13.84
CA TRP A 188 -7.35 8.71 -12.85
C TRP A 188 -6.98 7.92 -11.63
N LYS A 189 -5.93 7.09 -11.63
CA LYS A 189 -5.58 6.27 -10.49
C LYS A 189 -4.09 6.43 -10.18
N PRO A 190 -3.69 6.40 -8.90
CA PRO A 190 -2.29 6.34 -8.54
C PRO A 190 -1.70 5.00 -8.97
N ASP A 191 -0.38 4.95 -9.08
CA ASP A 191 0.37 3.80 -9.61
C ASP A 191 0.01 2.51 -8.88
N TYR A 192 -0.01 2.51 -7.53
CA TYR A 192 -0.42 1.34 -6.71
C TYR A 192 -1.86 0.81 -6.94
N LEU A 193 -2.63 1.51 -7.77
CA LEU A 193 -3.97 1.09 -8.19
C LEU A 193 -4.10 1.07 -9.71
N ASP A 194 -3.04 1.20 -10.51
CA ASP A 194 -3.07 1.19 -11.96
C ASP A 194 -2.32 0.01 -12.60
N TYR A 195 -2.88 -0.57 -13.66
CA TYR A 195 -2.37 -1.84 -14.22
C TYR A 195 -1.25 -1.64 -15.24
N ASP A 196 -0.96 -0.37 -15.50
CA ASP A 196 -0.30 0.21 -16.67
C ASP A 196 -0.12 1.68 -16.29
N SER A 197 0.89 1.94 -15.46
CA SER A 197 1.06 3.17 -14.68
C SER A 197 1.41 4.39 -15.55
N ASP A 198 1.98 4.17 -16.73
CA ASP A 198 2.30 5.21 -17.71
C ASP A 198 1.40 5.22 -18.96
N GLU A 199 0.48 4.26 -19.07
CA GLU A 199 -0.49 4.09 -20.16
C GLU A 199 0.17 3.92 -21.53
N ASP A 200 1.28 3.17 -21.56
CA ASP A 200 2.03 2.84 -22.76
C ASP A 200 1.47 1.61 -23.50
N GLY A 201 0.62 0.82 -22.82
CA GLY A 201 -0.07 -0.34 -23.37
C GLY A 201 0.60 -1.68 -23.08
N VAL A 202 1.72 -1.68 -22.36
CA VAL A 202 2.29 -2.84 -21.67
C VAL A 202 1.84 -2.77 -20.19
N PRO A 203 1.44 -3.89 -19.56
CA PRO A 203 1.04 -3.86 -18.16
C PRO A 203 2.23 -3.84 -17.20
N ASP A 204 2.06 -3.21 -16.04
CA ASP A 204 3.07 -3.14 -14.97
C ASP A 204 3.53 -4.55 -14.53
N SER A 205 2.61 -5.51 -14.42
CA SER A 205 2.91 -6.94 -14.18
C SER A 205 3.83 -7.61 -15.22
N ASN A 206 4.02 -6.99 -16.38
CA ASN A 206 4.96 -7.39 -17.39
C ASN A 206 6.29 -6.64 -17.22
N GLU A 207 6.24 -5.31 -17.25
CA GLU A 207 7.44 -4.46 -17.23
C GLU A 207 8.21 -4.52 -15.91
N GLY A 208 7.52 -4.64 -14.78
CA GLY A 208 8.12 -4.84 -13.47
C GLY A 208 8.83 -6.19 -13.33
N HIS A 209 8.57 -7.14 -14.23
CA HIS A 209 8.99 -8.54 -14.07
C HIS A 209 9.67 -9.17 -15.30
N ASP A 210 9.92 -8.44 -16.39
CA ASP A 210 10.69 -8.93 -17.55
C ASP A 210 12.20 -8.61 -17.39
N PHE A 211 12.92 -9.43 -16.63
CA PHE A 211 14.35 -9.19 -16.35
C PHE A 211 15.29 -9.66 -17.46
N ASP A 212 14.82 -10.49 -18.39
CA ASP A 212 15.61 -10.95 -19.53
C ASP A 212 15.26 -10.28 -20.87
N TYR A 213 14.29 -9.36 -20.83
CA TYR A 213 13.85 -8.45 -21.89
C TYR A 213 13.36 -9.22 -23.12
N ASP A 214 12.63 -10.32 -22.89
CA ASP A 214 12.11 -11.19 -23.95
C ASP A 214 10.63 -10.96 -24.29
N GLY A 215 10.00 -9.96 -23.63
CA GLY A 215 8.61 -9.56 -23.83
C GLY A 215 7.61 -10.36 -23.02
N GLU A 216 8.05 -11.26 -22.16
CA GLU A 216 7.19 -12.04 -21.27
C GLU A 216 7.71 -11.93 -19.84
N PRO A 217 6.83 -11.83 -18.83
CA PRO A 217 7.30 -11.66 -17.47
C PRO A 217 7.89 -12.96 -16.92
N ASP A 218 8.95 -12.84 -16.13
CA ASP A 218 9.60 -13.96 -15.43
C ASP A 218 8.73 -14.49 -14.28
N ASN A 219 7.89 -13.62 -13.71
CA ASN A 219 6.95 -13.90 -12.63
C ASN A 219 5.50 -13.91 -13.16
N THR A 220 4.62 -14.67 -12.51
CA THR A 220 3.21 -14.73 -12.94
C THR A 220 2.28 -15.00 -11.77
N TYR A 221 1.20 -14.23 -11.66
CA TYR A 221 0.11 -14.45 -10.71
C TYR A 221 -0.40 -15.91 -10.67
N THR A 222 -0.47 -16.48 -9.47
CA THR A 222 -0.83 -17.87 -9.19
C THR A 222 -2.21 -18.03 -8.57
N GLY A 223 -2.74 -16.97 -7.95
CA GLY A 223 -3.94 -16.96 -7.10
C GLY A 223 -3.74 -17.70 -5.77
N VAL A 224 -2.51 -17.72 -5.27
CA VAL A 224 -2.13 -18.33 -3.99
C VAL A 224 -1.28 -17.30 -3.26
N ASP A 225 -1.64 -17.08 -2.01
CA ASP A 225 -0.91 -16.26 -1.05
C ASP A 225 -0.82 -17.14 0.21
N THR A 226 0.41 -17.51 0.58
CA THR A 226 0.67 -18.59 1.52
C THR A 226 0.74 -18.10 2.96
N ASP A 227 1.35 -16.96 3.22
CA ASP A 227 1.44 -16.33 4.55
C ASP A 227 0.36 -15.28 4.82
N ASN A 228 -0.42 -14.89 3.81
CA ASN A 228 -1.56 -13.97 3.88
C ASN A 228 -1.14 -12.52 4.17
N ASP A 229 -0.07 -12.06 3.53
CA ASP A 229 0.37 -10.67 3.60
C ASP A 229 -0.22 -9.77 2.49
N GLY A 230 -0.83 -10.37 1.46
CA GLY A 230 -1.47 -9.65 0.35
C GLY A 230 -0.74 -9.83 -0.99
N LEU A 231 0.54 -10.24 -0.98
CA LEU A 231 1.28 -10.48 -2.20
C LEU A 231 1.10 -11.94 -2.69
N ASP A 232 0.97 -12.14 -4.00
CA ASP A 232 0.82 -13.49 -4.56
C ASP A 232 2.16 -14.26 -4.58
N ASP A 233 2.13 -15.56 -4.24
CA ASP A 233 3.24 -16.54 -4.29
C ASP A 233 4.03 -16.52 -5.62
N GLY A 234 3.43 -16.01 -6.70
CA GLY A 234 4.03 -15.86 -8.01
C GLY A 234 5.04 -14.73 -8.13
N TYR A 235 4.95 -13.72 -7.27
CA TYR A 235 5.80 -12.53 -7.22
C TYR A 235 6.81 -12.59 -6.07
N GLU A 236 6.51 -13.35 -5.02
CA GLU A 236 7.45 -13.66 -3.96
C GLU A 236 8.69 -14.43 -4.48
N GLY A 237 9.81 -14.24 -3.79
CA GLY A 237 11.08 -14.85 -4.16
C GLY A 237 11.20 -16.32 -3.80
N SER A 238 12.09 -16.63 -2.85
CA SER A 238 12.47 -18.04 -2.60
C SER A 238 11.76 -18.70 -1.42
N ASP A 239 11.15 -17.90 -0.55
CA ASP A 239 10.51 -18.33 0.69
C ASP A 239 9.12 -17.69 0.83
N VAL A 240 8.14 -18.27 0.12
CA VAL A 240 6.73 -17.87 0.08
C VAL A 240 5.93 -17.96 1.40
N ASP A 241 6.59 -17.96 2.55
CA ASP A 241 5.97 -18.11 3.88
C ASP A 241 6.90 -17.41 4.89
N ASP A 242 7.46 -16.26 4.51
CA ASP A 242 8.35 -15.47 5.35
C ASP A 242 7.63 -14.36 6.14
N GLY A 243 6.36 -14.14 5.80
CA GLY A 243 5.40 -13.28 6.48
C GLY A 243 5.61 -11.82 6.14
N TYR A 244 4.69 -10.99 6.61
CA TYR A 244 4.60 -9.56 6.29
C TYR A 244 5.94 -8.81 6.21
N ASP A 245 6.30 -8.38 4.99
CA ASP A 245 7.39 -7.46 4.67
C ASP A 245 6.88 -6.45 3.64
N VAL A 246 6.72 -5.19 4.05
CA VAL A 246 6.10 -4.10 3.26
C VAL A 246 6.66 -3.91 1.85
N ASN A 247 7.91 -4.30 1.62
CA ASN A 247 8.56 -4.15 0.33
C ASN A 247 8.84 -5.49 -0.35
N ASP A 248 8.52 -6.60 0.31
CA ASP A 248 9.06 -7.92 0.04
C ASP A 248 10.55 -7.82 -0.37
N GLU A 249 10.88 -8.16 -1.61
CA GLU A 249 12.25 -8.17 -2.10
C GLU A 249 12.66 -6.93 -2.90
N ILE A 250 11.77 -5.93 -3.03
CA ILE A 250 11.97 -4.70 -3.79
C ILE A 250 12.39 -3.55 -2.83
N GLU A 251 13.64 -3.60 -2.38
CA GLU A 251 14.19 -2.70 -1.36
C GLU A 251 14.93 -1.47 -1.91
N ASP A 252 15.31 -1.54 -3.18
CA ASP A 252 15.93 -0.47 -3.96
C ASP A 252 15.35 -0.52 -5.38
N PRO A 253 14.13 0.02 -5.62
CA PRO A 253 13.40 -0.14 -6.88
C PRO A 253 14.25 0.20 -8.11
N ALA A 254 15.09 1.23 -8.02
CA ALA A 254 16.01 1.65 -9.09
C ALA A 254 17.10 0.61 -9.46
N ASN A 255 17.26 -0.45 -8.69
CA ASN A 255 18.22 -1.53 -8.93
C ASN A 255 17.57 -2.93 -8.91
N ASP A 256 16.39 -3.05 -8.31
CA ASP A 256 15.66 -4.31 -8.13
C ASP A 256 14.58 -4.52 -9.20
N LEU A 257 14.11 -3.47 -9.89
CA LEU A 257 13.17 -3.53 -11.00
C LEU A 257 13.85 -3.29 -12.37
N PRO A 258 13.25 -3.77 -13.48
CA PRO A 258 13.74 -3.52 -14.83
C PRO A 258 13.78 -2.02 -15.21
N ASP A 259 14.88 -1.64 -15.88
CA ASP A 259 15.14 -0.32 -16.46
C ASP A 259 16.04 -0.54 -17.68
N THR A 260 15.45 -0.53 -18.89
CA THR A 260 16.13 -0.94 -20.13
C THR A 260 17.18 0.08 -20.57
N ASP A 261 16.84 1.36 -20.53
CA ASP A 261 17.70 2.43 -21.04
C ASP A 261 18.61 3.06 -19.97
N GLY A 262 18.27 2.85 -18.69
CA GLY A 262 18.97 3.39 -17.53
C GLY A 262 18.78 4.89 -17.35
N THR A 263 17.75 5.49 -17.96
CA THR A 263 17.60 6.93 -18.08
C THR A 263 16.42 7.57 -17.39
N GLU A 264 15.14 7.39 -17.68
CA GLU A 264 14.12 8.26 -17.09
C GLU A 264 13.60 7.72 -15.75
N ASP A 265 12.88 6.62 -15.81
CA ASP A 265 12.39 5.84 -14.66
C ASP A 265 12.55 4.32 -14.94
N VAL A 266 12.02 3.46 -14.08
CA VAL A 266 11.90 2.01 -14.36
C VAL A 266 10.80 1.76 -15.39
N ASN A 267 10.86 0.63 -16.10
CA ASN A 267 10.05 0.39 -17.30
C ASN A 267 8.56 0.63 -17.11
N TYR A 268 7.94 0.09 -16.05
CA TYR A 268 6.48 0.27 -15.78
C TYR A 268 6.03 1.74 -15.57
N ARG A 269 6.96 2.69 -15.61
CA ARG A 269 6.74 4.13 -15.52
C ARG A 269 7.39 4.92 -16.65
N ASP A 270 7.98 4.26 -17.64
CA ASP A 270 8.74 4.86 -18.73
C ASP A 270 8.09 4.64 -20.09
N LEU A 271 7.36 5.67 -20.55
CA LEU A 271 6.65 5.67 -21.83
C LEU A 271 7.53 5.35 -23.07
N ASP A 272 8.86 5.47 -22.97
CA ASP A 272 9.87 5.18 -24.02
C ASP A 272 10.94 4.26 -23.41
N ASP A 273 10.53 3.04 -23.07
CA ASP A 273 11.26 2.02 -22.28
C ASP A 273 12.75 1.88 -22.65
N ASP A 274 13.07 1.84 -23.95
CA ASP A 274 14.43 1.66 -24.45
C ASP A 274 15.20 2.96 -24.73
N GLY A 275 14.51 4.10 -24.60
CA GLY A 275 15.05 5.45 -24.79
C GLY A 275 15.52 5.75 -26.21
N ASP A 276 15.00 5.07 -27.23
CA ASP A 276 15.34 5.30 -28.63
C ASP A 276 14.68 6.57 -29.21
N GLY A 277 13.64 7.06 -28.52
CA GLY A 277 12.87 8.25 -28.87
C GLY A 277 11.57 7.95 -29.62
N ILE A 278 11.07 6.72 -29.56
CA ILE A 278 9.77 6.27 -30.04
C ILE A 278 9.03 5.67 -28.84
N ASP A 279 7.99 6.36 -28.36
CA ASP A 279 7.15 5.86 -27.27
C ASP A 279 6.68 4.41 -27.53
N THR A 280 6.76 3.52 -26.54
CA THR A 280 6.36 2.09 -26.60
C THR A 280 5.07 1.83 -27.39
N PRO A 281 3.96 2.59 -27.19
CA PRO A 281 2.73 2.35 -27.95
C PRO A 281 2.84 2.61 -29.47
N ASP A 282 3.85 3.35 -29.92
CA ASP A 282 4.15 3.58 -31.33
C ASP A 282 5.04 2.47 -31.95
N GLU A 283 5.47 1.48 -31.17
CA GLU A 283 6.31 0.33 -31.57
C GLU A 283 5.52 -0.97 -31.82
N ASP A 284 4.19 -0.89 -31.85
CA ASP A 284 3.27 -1.93 -32.35
C ASP A 284 3.34 -2.04 -33.88
N ALA A 285 4.44 -2.61 -34.39
CA ALA A 285 4.74 -2.75 -35.82
C ALA A 285 3.63 -3.48 -36.60
N ASN A 286 2.91 -4.40 -35.96
CA ASN A 286 1.86 -5.18 -36.62
C ASN A 286 0.45 -4.56 -36.49
N GLY A 287 0.25 -3.64 -35.54
CA GLY A 287 -0.96 -2.87 -35.32
C GLY A 287 -2.05 -3.65 -34.59
N ASP A 288 -1.70 -4.62 -33.74
CA ASP A 288 -2.65 -5.41 -32.94
C ASP A 288 -2.84 -4.93 -31.51
N GLY A 289 -2.08 -3.91 -31.09
CA GLY A 289 -2.16 -3.22 -29.81
C GLY A 289 -1.46 -3.97 -28.69
N ASP A 290 -0.39 -4.70 -29.02
CA ASP A 290 0.41 -5.50 -28.09
C ASP A 290 1.91 -5.39 -28.48
N PRO A 291 2.63 -4.37 -27.96
CA PRO A 291 4.05 -4.14 -28.27
C PRO A 291 4.95 -5.31 -27.86
N THR A 292 4.54 -6.09 -26.85
CA THR A 292 5.35 -7.17 -26.25
C THR A 292 5.75 -8.28 -27.23
N ASN A 293 5.06 -8.40 -28.37
CA ASN A 293 5.26 -9.48 -29.33
C ASN A 293 5.86 -9.04 -30.69
N ASP A 294 6.12 -7.75 -30.87
CA ASP A 294 6.69 -7.20 -32.09
C ASP A 294 8.22 -7.16 -32.00
N ASP A 295 8.88 -7.99 -32.82
CA ASP A 295 10.35 -8.12 -32.92
C ASP A 295 10.73 -8.02 -34.41
N THR A 296 10.99 -6.80 -34.87
CA THR A 296 11.25 -6.45 -36.26
C THR A 296 12.54 -7.11 -36.78
N ASP A 297 13.51 -7.24 -35.89
CA ASP A 297 14.90 -7.64 -36.12
C ASP A 297 15.08 -9.18 -36.06
N GLN A 298 14.21 -9.87 -35.32
CA GLN A 298 14.20 -11.30 -35.00
C GLN A 298 15.37 -11.76 -34.14
N ASP A 299 15.83 -10.94 -33.19
CA ASP A 299 16.86 -11.33 -32.23
C ASP A 299 16.32 -11.87 -30.89
N GLY A 300 15.01 -11.71 -30.66
CA GLY A 300 14.30 -12.18 -29.47
C GLY A 300 14.02 -11.12 -28.42
N THR A 301 14.41 -9.86 -28.65
CA THR A 301 14.01 -8.70 -27.85
C THR A 301 12.88 -8.00 -28.59
N PRO A 302 11.74 -7.69 -27.97
CA PRO A 302 10.71 -6.87 -28.59
C PRO A 302 11.21 -5.46 -28.89
N ASP A 303 10.60 -4.81 -29.89
CA ASP A 303 11.00 -3.50 -30.39
C ASP A 303 10.99 -2.44 -29.26
N TYR A 304 10.01 -2.47 -28.34
CA TYR A 304 9.93 -1.55 -27.18
C TYR A 304 11.04 -1.69 -26.12
N LEU A 305 11.83 -2.76 -26.20
CA LEU A 305 12.98 -3.01 -25.33
C LEU A 305 14.30 -3.03 -26.13
N ASP A 306 14.28 -2.75 -27.44
CA ASP A 306 15.44 -2.85 -28.34
C ASP A 306 15.92 -1.48 -28.89
N PRO A 307 16.87 -0.83 -28.20
CA PRO A 307 17.34 0.52 -28.57
C PRO A 307 18.14 0.57 -29.88
N ASP A 308 18.48 -0.59 -30.45
CA ASP A 308 19.26 -0.70 -31.68
C ASP A 308 18.39 -0.94 -32.93
N ASN A 309 17.06 -0.78 -32.80
CA ASN A 309 16.04 -0.86 -33.84
C ASN A 309 16.61 -0.60 -35.25
N GLY A 310 16.88 -1.71 -35.95
CA GLY A 310 17.33 -1.68 -37.34
C GLY A 310 16.37 -0.80 -38.16
N PRO A 311 16.85 -0.03 -39.16
CA PRO A 311 16.12 1.12 -39.69
C PRO A 311 14.66 0.78 -40.05
N ASP A 312 13.74 1.36 -39.29
CA ASP A 312 12.31 1.49 -39.55
C ASP A 312 12.06 1.55 -41.08
N THR A 313 11.24 0.62 -41.56
CA THR A 313 10.91 0.49 -42.98
C THR A 313 9.54 1.03 -43.38
N ASP A 314 8.79 1.66 -42.49
CA ASP A 314 7.44 2.17 -42.74
C ASP A 314 7.21 3.65 -42.38
N GLY A 315 7.95 4.51 -43.10
CA GLY A 315 7.53 5.91 -43.35
C GLY A 315 6.37 6.12 -44.34
#